data_AF-A0A1F9R0I8-F1
#
_entry.id   AF-A0A1F9R0I8-F1
#
_cell.length_a   1.000
_cell.length_b   1.000
_cell.length_c   1.000
_cell.angle_alpha   90.00
_cell.angle_beta   90.00
_cell.angle_gamma   90.00
#
_symmetry.space_group_name_H-M   'P 1'
#
loop_
_entity.id
_entity.type
_entity.pdbx_description
1 polymer ?
#
loop_
_entity_poly.entity_id
_entity_poly.type
_entity_poly.pdbx_seq_one_letter_code
_entity_poly.pdbx_strand_id
1 'polypeptide(L)'
;MEKSRFHFYISGEEKEVLPGSPLWELPLSGKEPCRDHAVASGSARQDREITIGDYFSAVCRFLSRNEVSILISGLEAVFQNPVSYEHIHQISAFLEKHGAFYRPLKIRIDLTDTQTCFFVLNGAVGNPGLSLIEKEVSLLSKLNKSFPKQYLPLVFGWDILNTPKGRIGFFLGEWFQDYKEFHVTAGNHQWQIAIWESDGSCRYLPEKSFLPVYQEAAWILTHYYNIETFEQIYPWHHAAGDFIVRAADGQFQVRLITVRGYSPLTEFGADETEKKNQILPSLLVFFFNLSLRMRMDRLDGTGEAVMMGDEVITATVDGFLDAL
;
A
#
# COMPACT_ATOMS: atom_id res chain seq x y z
N MET A 1 -22.22 22.99 -21.00
CA MET A 1 -22.18 22.09 -19.84
C MET A 1 -20.77 21.55 -19.77
N GLU A 2 -19.98 22.01 -18.80
CA GLU A 2 -18.63 21.46 -18.57
C GLU A 2 -18.79 19.97 -18.25
N LYS A 3 -18.13 19.10 -19.03
CA LYS A 3 -18.08 17.67 -18.67
C LYS A 3 -17.33 17.57 -17.34
N SER A 4 -17.83 16.71 -16.44
CA SER A 4 -17.07 16.32 -15.24
C SER A 4 -15.69 15.84 -15.68
N ARG A 5 -14.62 16.38 -15.08
CA ARG A 5 -13.24 15.90 -15.32
C ARG A 5 -12.95 14.59 -14.56
N PHE A 6 -13.81 14.19 -13.64
CA PHE A 6 -13.67 12.98 -12.83
C PHE A 6 -14.45 11.82 -13.43
N HIS A 7 -13.77 10.68 -13.56
CA HIS A 7 -14.32 9.40 -14.00
C HIS A 7 -13.94 8.29 -13.02
N PHE A 8 -14.84 7.35 -12.79
CA PHE A 8 -14.68 6.32 -11.76
C PHE A 8 -14.82 4.91 -12.32
N TYR A 9 -13.95 4.02 -11.89
CA TYR A 9 -13.87 2.65 -12.38
C TYR A 9 -13.58 1.69 -11.21
N ILE A 10 -13.98 0.43 -11.37
CA ILE A 10 -13.47 -0.68 -10.58
C ILE A 10 -12.40 -1.36 -11.45
N SER A 11 -11.26 -1.71 -10.86
CA SER A 11 -10.18 -2.35 -11.62
C SER A 11 -10.67 -3.68 -12.22
N GLY A 12 -10.37 -3.91 -13.51
CA GLY A 12 -10.89 -5.03 -14.29
C GLY A 12 -12.27 -4.80 -14.95
N GLU A 13 -13.02 -3.76 -14.57
CA GLU A 13 -14.29 -3.41 -15.23
C GLU A 13 -14.04 -2.44 -16.41
N GLU A 14 -14.62 -2.74 -17.58
CA GLU A 14 -14.50 -1.88 -18.76
C GLU A 14 -15.35 -0.60 -18.67
N LYS A 15 -16.41 -0.62 -17.85
CA LYS A 15 -17.42 0.44 -17.81
C LYS A 15 -17.20 1.38 -16.64
N GLU A 16 -17.41 2.67 -16.90
CA GLU A 16 -17.43 3.70 -15.88
C GLU A 16 -18.57 3.46 -14.87
N VAL A 17 -18.28 3.62 -13.59
CA VAL A 17 -19.24 3.56 -12.49
C VAL A 17 -19.91 4.92 -12.33
N LEU A 18 -21.13 5.03 -12.83
CA LEU A 18 -21.89 6.29 -12.80
C LEU A 18 -22.78 6.40 -11.55
N PRO A 19 -23.05 7.64 -11.06
CA PRO A 19 -24.04 7.88 -10.02
C PRO A 19 -25.39 7.22 -10.31
N GLY A 20 -25.90 6.45 -9.35
CA GLY A 20 -27.16 5.72 -9.46
C GLY A 20 -27.08 4.38 -10.21
N SER A 21 -25.90 3.97 -10.68
CA SER A 21 -25.71 2.60 -11.20
C SER A 21 -25.75 1.56 -10.07
N PRO A 22 -26.02 0.27 -10.35
CA PRO A 22 -26.00 -0.77 -9.33
C PRO A 22 -24.68 -0.82 -8.55
N LEU A 23 -23.54 -0.71 -9.24
CA LEU A 23 -22.21 -0.70 -8.63
C LEU A 23 -22.01 0.50 -7.70
N TRP A 24 -22.59 1.66 -8.02
CA TRP A 24 -22.49 2.86 -7.19
C TRP A 24 -23.14 2.67 -5.81
N GLU A 25 -24.25 1.93 -5.76
CA GLU A 25 -25.01 1.69 -4.52
C GLU A 25 -24.49 0.49 -3.71
N LEU A 26 -23.54 -0.29 -4.25
CA LEU A 26 -22.98 -1.43 -3.53
C LEU A 26 -22.20 -0.98 -2.29
N PRO A 27 -22.30 -1.73 -1.18
CA PRO A 27 -21.43 -1.55 -0.04
C PRO A 27 -19.95 -1.62 -0.42
N LEU A 28 -19.13 -0.68 0.06
CA LEU A 28 -17.69 -0.68 -0.15
C LEU A 28 -17.01 -1.89 0.50
N SER A 29 -17.67 -2.55 1.44
CA SER A 29 -17.21 -3.81 2.03
C SER A 29 -17.29 -4.99 1.07
N GLY A 30 -18.05 -4.87 -0.03
CA GLY A 30 -18.38 -5.96 -0.94
C GLY A 30 -19.36 -6.97 -0.35
N LYS A 31 -19.86 -6.76 0.89
CA LYS A 31 -20.85 -7.63 1.50
C LYS A 31 -22.22 -7.27 0.93
N GLU A 32 -22.97 -8.28 0.50
CA GLU A 32 -24.40 -8.06 0.27
C GLU A 32 -25.04 -7.63 1.60
N PRO A 33 -25.95 -6.65 1.58
CA PRO A 33 -26.68 -6.27 2.79
C PRO A 33 -27.42 -7.51 3.29
N CYS A 34 -26.94 -8.06 4.40
CA CYS A 34 -27.53 -9.24 5.02
C CYS A 34 -29.02 -8.96 5.26
N ARG A 35 -29.90 -9.67 4.55
CA ARG A 35 -31.36 -9.53 4.66
C ARG A 35 -31.94 -10.26 5.88
N ASP A 36 -31.11 -10.68 6.82
CA ASP A 36 -31.56 -11.46 7.97
C ASP A 36 -31.61 -10.65 9.27
N HIS A 37 -32.79 -10.71 9.88
CA HIS A 37 -33.22 -10.20 11.19
C HIS A 37 -33.60 -8.71 11.25
N ALA A 38 -34.74 -8.41 10.62
CA ALA A 38 -35.72 -7.49 11.19
C ALA A 38 -36.23 -8.05 12.54
N VAL A 39 -35.47 -7.81 13.62
CA VAL A 39 -36.03 -7.75 14.97
C VAL A 39 -35.76 -6.36 15.49
N ALA A 40 -36.85 -5.60 15.62
CA ALA A 40 -36.86 -4.25 16.11
C ALA A 40 -36.31 -4.17 17.54
N SER A 41 -35.28 -3.34 17.73
CA SER A 41 -35.05 -2.66 19.00
C SER A 41 -34.50 -1.26 18.69
N GLY A 42 -35.18 -0.25 19.20
CA GLY A 42 -34.97 1.15 18.87
C GLY A 42 -33.62 1.74 19.30
N SER A 43 -33.31 2.88 18.67
CA SER A 43 -32.31 3.89 19.01
C SER A 43 -30.82 3.50 19.01
N ALA A 44 -30.33 2.95 17.90
CA ALA A 44 -28.98 3.25 17.44
C ALA A 44 -29.10 3.77 16.01
N ARG A 45 -28.39 4.86 15.66
CA ARG A 45 -28.20 5.25 14.26
C ARG A 45 -27.76 3.99 13.53
N GLN A 46 -28.56 3.49 12.60
CA GLN A 46 -28.05 2.57 11.59
C GLN A 46 -26.94 3.35 10.91
N ASP A 47 -25.69 3.05 11.27
CA ASP A 47 -24.52 3.53 10.52
C ASP A 47 -24.73 3.01 9.11
N ARG A 48 -25.26 3.89 8.25
CA ARG A 48 -25.49 3.56 6.85
C ARG A 48 -24.12 3.21 6.30
N GLU A 49 -23.96 1.97 5.87
CA GLU A 49 -22.71 1.48 5.33
C GLU A 49 -22.25 2.38 4.17
N ILE A 50 -20.95 2.69 4.16
CA ILE A 50 -20.32 3.48 3.09
C ILE A 50 -20.40 2.65 1.81
N THR A 51 -20.99 3.22 0.76
CA THR A 51 -21.07 2.60 -0.57
C THR A 51 -19.86 2.98 -1.41
N ILE A 52 -19.68 2.29 -2.54
CA ILE A 52 -18.70 2.65 -3.57
C ILE A 52 -18.93 4.10 -4.04
N GLY A 53 -20.18 4.50 -4.22
CA GLY A 53 -20.56 5.86 -4.62
C GLY A 53 -20.22 6.93 -3.58
N ASP A 54 -20.47 6.65 -2.30
CA ASP A 54 -20.05 7.55 -1.20
C ASP A 54 -18.53 7.72 -1.19
N TYR A 55 -17.81 6.63 -1.43
CA TYR A 55 -16.35 6.61 -1.46
C TYR A 55 -15.79 7.41 -2.66
N PHE A 56 -16.30 7.20 -3.88
CA PHE A 56 -15.92 7.98 -5.05
C PHE A 56 -16.30 9.46 -4.93
N SER A 57 -17.46 9.76 -4.35
CA SER A 57 -17.84 11.14 -4.03
C SER A 57 -16.85 11.79 -3.05
N ALA A 58 -16.36 11.04 -2.07
CA ALA A 58 -15.35 11.50 -1.14
C ALA A 58 -13.97 11.67 -1.82
N VAL A 59 -13.59 10.79 -2.75
CA VAL A 59 -12.39 10.92 -3.59
C VAL A 59 -12.44 12.22 -4.40
N CYS A 60 -13.55 12.50 -5.09
CA CYS A 60 -13.73 13.76 -5.81
C CYS A 60 -13.55 14.97 -4.89
N ARG A 61 -14.24 14.96 -3.74
CA ARG A 61 -14.14 16.06 -2.75
C ARG A 61 -12.73 16.23 -2.19
N PHE A 62 -11.99 15.14 -2.00
CA PHE A 62 -10.61 15.19 -1.52
C PHE A 62 -9.68 15.80 -2.57
N LEU A 63 -9.73 15.29 -3.79
CA LEU A 63 -8.83 15.69 -4.87
C LEU A 63 -9.16 17.09 -5.43
N SER A 64 -10.41 17.56 -5.35
CA SER A 64 -10.82 18.89 -5.82
C SER A 64 -10.64 20.02 -4.79
N ARG A 65 -10.19 19.73 -3.56
CA ARG A 65 -9.98 20.75 -2.53
C ARG A 65 -8.92 21.77 -2.95
N ASN A 66 -9.12 23.02 -2.53
CA ASN A 66 -8.18 24.14 -2.72
C ASN A 66 -7.63 24.20 -4.15
N GLU A 67 -8.53 24.18 -5.14
CA GLU A 67 -8.16 24.22 -6.57
C GLU A 67 -7.22 23.09 -6.96
N VAL A 68 -7.53 21.86 -6.53
CA VAL A 68 -6.76 20.62 -6.76
C VAL A 68 -5.29 20.68 -6.29
N SER A 69 -4.98 21.49 -5.28
CA SER A 69 -3.60 21.75 -4.85
C SER A 69 -2.78 20.48 -4.57
N ILE A 70 -3.40 19.44 -3.98
CA ILE A 70 -2.71 18.17 -3.70
C ILE A 70 -2.26 17.44 -4.96
N LEU A 71 -3.08 17.49 -6.02
CA LEU A 71 -2.71 16.91 -7.31
C LEU A 71 -1.62 17.74 -7.97
N ILE A 72 -1.74 19.07 -7.92
CA ILE A 72 -0.70 19.98 -8.45
C ILE A 72 0.64 19.70 -7.76
N SER A 73 0.69 19.65 -6.43
CA SER A 73 1.92 19.33 -5.69
C SER A 73 2.51 17.97 -6.07
N GLY A 74 1.67 16.96 -6.27
CA GLY A 74 2.13 15.65 -6.76
C GLY A 74 2.69 15.71 -8.18
N LEU A 75 2.00 16.39 -9.10
CA LEU A 75 2.44 16.55 -10.49
C LEU A 75 3.76 17.34 -10.56
N GLU A 76 3.89 18.42 -9.81
CA GLU A 76 5.11 19.23 -9.75
C GLU A 76 6.30 18.43 -9.19
N ALA A 77 6.06 17.56 -8.20
CA ALA A 77 7.07 16.66 -7.68
C ALA A 77 7.53 15.63 -8.72
N VAL A 78 6.61 15.07 -9.51
CA VAL A 78 6.93 14.08 -10.55
C VAL A 78 7.63 14.72 -11.75
N PHE A 79 7.10 15.83 -12.26
CA PHE A 79 7.63 16.49 -13.46
C PHE A 79 8.79 17.45 -13.17
N GLN A 80 9.07 17.74 -11.90
CA GLN A 80 10.08 18.72 -11.46
C GLN A 80 9.88 20.10 -12.11
N ASN A 81 8.64 20.44 -12.43
CA ASN A 81 8.24 21.68 -13.11
C ASN A 81 6.87 22.14 -12.62
N PRO A 82 6.57 23.44 -12.63
CA PRO A 82 5.24 23.96 -12.26
C PRO A 82 4.13 23.41 -13.16
N VAL A 83 2.98 23.07 -12.58
CA VAL A 83 1.82 22.55 -13.32
C VAL A 83 0.57 23.35 -12.99
N SER A 84 -0.09 23.89 -14.02
CA SER A 84 -1.38 24.58 -13.89
C SER A 84 -2.55 23.60 -13.93
N TYR A 85 -3.63 23.91 -13.21
CA TYR A 85 -4.91 23.19 -13.29
C TYR A 85 -5.47 23.09 -14.72
N GLU A 86 -5.20 24.08 -15.56
CA GLU A 86 -5.65 24.10 -16.96
C GLU A 86 -5.03 22.97 -17.79
N HIS A 87 -3.87 22.44 -17.38
CA HIS A 87 -3.22 21.32 -18.04
C HIS A 87 -3.88 19.97 -17.72
N ILE A 88 -4.69 19.87 -16.66
CA ILE A 88 -5.34 18.62 -16.28
C ILE A 88 -6.59 18.41 -17.14
N HIS A 89 -6.49 17.55 -18.15
CA HIS A 89 -7.61 17.24 -19.02
C HIS A 89 -8.61 16.30 -18.33
N GLN A 90 -8.13 15.23 -17.69
CA GLN A 90 -8.98 14.20 -17.10
C GLN A 90 -8.35 13.58 -15.85
N ILE A 91 -9.20 13.21 -14.89
CA ILE A 91 -8.85 12.49 -13.66
C ILE A 91 -9.69 11.21 -13.64
N SER A 92 -9.04 10.05 -13.72
CA SER A 92 -9.70 8.74 -13.62
C SER A 92 -9.26 8.04 -12.34
N ALA A 93 -10.21 7.59 -11.53
CA ALA A 93 -9.93 6.85 -10.30
C ALA A 93 -10.40 5.40 -10.44
N PHE A 94 -9.47 4.45 -10.28
CA PHE A 94 -9.71 3.02 -10.38
C PHE A 94 -9.61 2.41 -8.99
N LEU A 95 -10.70 1.87 -8.46
CA LEU A 95 -10.70 1.13 -7.19
C LEU A 95 -10.02 -0.22 -7.42
N GLU A 96 -8.81 -0.40 -6.88
CA GLU A 96 -7.96 -1.58 -7.17
C GLU A 96 -8.28 -2.78 -6.29
N LYS A 97 -8.24 -2.60 -4.97
CA LYS A 97 -8.38 -3.72 -4.03
C LYS A 97 -9.00 -3.36 -2.70
N HIS A 98 -9.35 -4.41 -1.96
CA HIS A 98 -9.86 -4.35 -0.61
C HIS A 98 -8.83 -4.86 0.40
N GLY A 99 -8.00 -3.98 0.96
CA GLY A 99 -7.02 -4.31 2.02
C GLY A 99 -7.57 -4.12 3.43
N ALA A 100 -6.93 -4.73 4.44
CA ALA A 100 -7.40 -4.69 5.83
C ALA A 100 -7.52 -3.26 6.41
N PHE A 101 -6.64 -2.35 6.00
CA PHE A 101 -6.61 -0.96 6.46
C PHE A 101 -7.07 0.05 5.39
N TYR A 102 -6.70 -0.22 4.14
CA TYR A 102 -6.89 0.72 3.03
C TYR A 102 -7.61 0.07 1.86
N ARG A 103 -8.35 0.90 1.14
CA ARG A 103 -8.91 0.63 -0.18
C ARG A 103 -8.13 1.51 -1.18
N PRO A 104 -7.02 1.05 -1.76
CA PRO A 104 -6.24 1.88 -2.66
C PRO A 104 -6.99 2.14 -3.97
N LEU A 105 -6.89 3.36 -4.48
CA LEU A 105 -7.23 3.68 -5.86
C LEU A 105 -5.97 4.02 -6.64
N LYS A 106 -5.89 3.53 -7.88
CA LYS A 106 -5.00 4.11 -8.88
C LYS A 106 -5.65 5.36 -9.45
N ILE A 107 -4.96 6.48 -9.36
CA ILE A 107 -5.40 7.75 -9.94
C ILE A 107 -4.59 7.98 -11.21
N ARG A 108 -5.27 8.00 -12.36
CA ARG A 108 -4.69 8.40 -13.65
C ARG A 108 -5.03 9.86 -13.92
N ILE A 109 -4.01 10.66 -14.19
CA ILE A 109 -4.15 12.04 -14.62
C ILE A 109 -3.71 12.12 -16.07
N ASP A 110 -4.64 12.45 -16.96
CA ASP A 110 -4.34 12.71 -18.36
C ASP A 110 -4.19 14.22 -18.55
N LEU A 111 -3.05 14.65 -19.08
CA LEU A 111 -2.71 16.05 -19.33
C LEU A 111 -3.01 16.45 -20.78
N THR A 112 -3.13 17.75 -21.04
CA THR A 112 -3.47 18.31 -22.37
C THR A 112 -2.43 18.01 -23.45
N ASP A 113 -1.21 17.65 -23.09
CA ASP A 113 -0.08 17.36 -23.97
C ASP A 113 0.16 15.87 -24.19
N THR A 114 -0.88 15.03 -24.00
CA THR A 114 -0.85 13.56 -24.10
C THR A 114 0.02 12.84 -23.07
N GLN A 115 0.57 13.56 -22.09
CA GLN A 115 1.24 12.94 -20.95
C GLN A 115 0.22 12.34 -19.98
N THR A 116 0.57 11.20 -19.40
CA THR A 116 -0.22 10.53 -18.36
C THR A 116 0.64 10.34 -17.12
N CYS A 117 0.10 10.74 -15.96
CA CYS A 117 0.72 10.54 -14.66
C CYS A 117 -0.15 9.63 -13.79
N PHE A 118 0.48 8.87 -12.89
CA PHE A 118 -0.22 7.97 -11.98
C PHE A 118 0.12 8.29 -10.52
N PHE A 119 -0.89 8.23 -9.66
CA PHE A 119 -0.76 8.31 -8.21
C PHE A 119 -1.52 7.16 -7.55
N VAL A 120 -1.14 6.83 -6.32
CA VAL A 120 -2.00 6.04 -5.43
C VAL A 120 -2.78 6.97 -4.52
N LEU A 121 -4.08 6.72 -4.38
CA LEU A 121 -4.91 7.31 -3.35
C LEU A 121 -5.32 6.22 -2.37
N ASN A 122 -4.68 6.18 -1.20
CA ASN A 122 -5.01 5.22 -0.17
C ASN A 122 -6.14 5.76 0.70
N GLY A 123 -7.33 5.17 0.61
CA GLY A 123 -8.44 5.56 1.48
C GLY A 123 -8.68 4.59 2.63
N ALA A 124 -8.79 5.13 3.84
CA ALA A 124 -9.14 4.43 5.05
C ALA A 124 -10.61 4.62 5.40
N VAL A 125 -11.30 3.51 5.66
CA VAL A 125 -12.66 3.47 6.21
C VAL A 125 -12.66 2.67 7.51
N GLY A 126 -13.49 3.10 8.47
CA GLY A 126 -13.57 2.47 9.79
C GLY A 126 -12.36 2.77 10.70
N ASN A 127 -12.46 2.34 11.96
CA ASN A 127 -11.49 2.73 12.99
C ASN A 127 -10.05 2.26 12.73
N PRO A 128 -9.77 0.99 12.33
CA PRO A 128 -8.40 0.52 12.19
C PRO A 128 -7.56 1.33 11.19
N GLY A 129 -8.11 1.62 10.01
CA GLY A 129 -7.43 2.42 9.00
C GLY A 129 -7.34 3.90 9.38
N LEU A 130 -8.43 4.48 9.92
CA LEU A 130 -8.46 5.89 10.31
C LEU A 130 -7.49 6.22 11.46
N SER A 131 -7.30 5.29 12.40
CA SER A 131 -6.32 5.44 13.47
C SER A 131 -4.88 5.31 12.98
N LEU A 132 -4.65 4.70 11.82
CA LEU A 132 -3.32 4.47 11.26
C LEU A 132 -2.87 5.56 10.29
N ILE A 133 -3.80 6.16 9.54
CA ILE A 133 -3.47 6.97 8.35
C ILE A 133 -2.53 8.15 8.63
N GLU A 134 -2.73 8.88 9.72
CA GLU A 134 -1.85 10.00 10.09
C GLU A 134 -0.44 9.52 10.45
N LYS A 135 -0.35 8.43 11.23
CA LYS A 135 0.92 7.79 11.59
C LYS A 135 1.64 7.29 10.33
N GLU A 136 0.93 6.66 9.41
CA GLU A 136 1.47 6.16 8.14
C GLU A 136 2.12 7.29 7.34
N VAL A 137 1.39 8.38 7.13
CA VAL A 137 1.88 9.55 6.38
C VAL A 137 3.10 10.18 7.05
N SER A 138 3.05 10.31 8.38
CA SER A 138 4.18 10.83 9.16
C SER A 138 5.43 9.95 9.01
N LEU A 139 5.27 8.63 9.11
CA LEU A 139 6.38 7.67 9.00
C LEU A 139 6.97 7.62 7.60
N LEU A 140 6.13 7.55 6.55
CA LEU A 140 6.59 7.60 5.16
C LEU A 140 7.40 8.88 4.91
N SER A 141 6.88 10.02 5.36
CA SER A 141 7.56 11.32 5.21
C SER A 141 8.86 11.40 6.01
N LYS A 142 8.89 10.88 7.24
CA LYS A 142 10.08 10.84 8.09
C LYS A 142 11.17 9.98 7.46
N LEU A 143 10.85 8.74 7.09
CA LEU A 143 11.82 7.79 6.56
C LEU A 143 12.40 8.23 5.21
N ASN A 144 11.57 8.78 4.31
CA ASN A 144 12.06 9.32 3.03
C ASN A 144 12.97 10.55 3.17
N LYS A 145 12.92 11.26 4.31
CA LYS A 145 13.84 12.35 4.64
C LYS A 145 15.10 11.88 5.35
N SER A 146 14.97 10.85 6.19
CA SER A 146 16.07 10.36 7.04
C SER A 146 17.02 9.43 6.30
N PHE A 147 16.55 8.72 5.27
CA PHE A 147 17.34 7.73 4.55
C PHE A 147 17.68 8.22 3.13
N PRO A 148 18.94 8.06 2.69
CA PRO A 148 19.40 8.61 1.40
C PRO A 148 18.86 7.85 0.20
N LYS A 149 18.59 6.54 0.33
CA LYS A 149 17.96 5.73 -0.70
C LYS A 149 16.49 5.56 -0.36
N GLN A 150 15.63 5.83 -1.34
CA GLN A 150 14.18 5.78 -1.17
C GLN A 150 13.62 4.49 -1.77
N TYR A 151 13.01 3.67 -0.91
CA TYR A 151 12.28 2.46 -1.29
C TYR A 151 10.80 2.52 -0.88
N LEU A 152 10.39 3.65 -0.30
CA LEU A 152 9.05 3.95 0.19
C LEU A 152 8.40 5.00 -0.71
N PRO A 153 7.07 4.98 -0.88
CA PRO A 153 6.39 5.97 -1.71
C PRO A 153 6.47 7.36 -1.10
N LEU A 154 6.64 8.37 -1.94
CA LEU A 154 6.41 9.75 -1.53
C LEU A 154 4.93 9.98 -1.17
N VAL A 155 4.67 10.91 -0.24
CA VAL A 155 3.33 11.35 0.14
C VAL A 155 3.18 12.83 -0.22
N PHE A 156 2.13 13.15 -0.96
CA PHE A 156 1.87 14.51 -1.45
C PHE A 156 0.83 15.27 -0.62
N GLY A 157 0.03 14.56 0.16
CA GLY A 157 -0.89 15.15 1.13
C GLY A 157 -1.87 14.14 1.68
N TRP A 158 -2.59 14.52 2.73
CA TRP A 158 -3.58 13.67 3.38
C TRP A 158 -4.65 14.51 4.09
N ASP A 159 -5.82 13.91 4.32
CA ASP A 159 -6.91 14.53 5.08
C ASP A 159 -7.95 13.49 5.51
N ILE A 160 -8.80 13.84 6.47
CA ILE A 160 -9.97 13.05 6.89
C ILE A 160 -11.25 13.83 6.62
N LEU A 161 -12.08 13.27 5.75
CA LEU A 161 -13.36 13.82 5.36
C LEU A 161 -14.48 13.33 6.26
N ASN A 162 -15.35 14.25 6.68
CA ASN A 162 -16.66 13.90 7.23
C ASN A 162 -17.66 13.73 6.07
N THR A 163 -18.33 12.58 6.05
CA THR A 163 -19.46 12.28 5.16
C THR A 163 -20.72 12.03 5.99
N PRO A 164 -21.92 12.08 5.39
CA PRO A 164 -23.15 11.72 6.09
C PRO A 164 -23.15 10.30 6.67
N LYS A 165 -22.31 9.40 6.15
CA LYS A 165 -22.22 7.98 6.51
C LYS A 165 -20.97 7.63 7.32
N GLY A 166 -20.18 8.63 7.75
CA GLY A 166 -18.98 8.42 8.56
C GLY A 166 -17.76 9.15 8.03
N ARG A 167 -16.59 8.82 8.58
CA ARG A 167 -15.31 9.44 8.20
C ARG A 167 -14.58 8.59 7.17
N ILE A 168 -13.95 9.26 6.22
CA ILE A 168 -13.08 8.62 5.22
C ILE A 168 -11.77 9.41 5.19
N GLY A 169 -10.67 8.74 5.52
CA GLY A 169 -9.32 9.29 5.46
C GLY A 169 -8.70 9.00 4.11
N PHE A 170 -7.93 9.93 3.56
CA PHE A 170 -7.18 9.73 2.33
C PHE A 170 -5.76 10.25 2.47
N PHE A 171 -4.81 9.59 1.81
CA PHE A 171 -3.55 10.21 1.43
C PHE A 171 -3.20 9.91 -0.02
N LEU A 172 -2.67 10.93 -0.71
CA LEU A 172 -2.14 10.81 -2.06
C LEU A 172 -0.66 10.50 -1.98
N GLY A 173 -0.22 9.47 -2.70
CA GLY A 173 1.19 9.08 -2.76
C GLY A 173 1.64 8.68 -4.15
N GLU A 174 2.93 8.38 -4.25
CA GLU A 174 3.58 7.92 -5.46
C GLU A 174 3.00 6.57 -5.93
N TRP A 175 2.69 6.47 -7.22
CA TRP A 175 2.42 5.20 -7.87
C TRP A 175 3.72 4.62 -8.42
N PHE A 176 4.11 3.45 -7.94
CA PHE A 176 5.25 2.73 -8.49
C PHE A 176 4.87 2.09 -9.83
N GLN A 177 5.12 2.81 -10.92
CA GLN A 177 4.82 2.37 -12.28
C GLN A 177 5.56 1.07 -12.62
N ASP A 178 4.81 0.12 -13.20
CA ASP A 178 5.27 -1.22 -13.61
C ASP A 178 5.67 -2.18 -12.47
N TYR A 179 5.48 -1.78 -11.22
CA TYR A 179 5.59 -2.70 -10.08
C TYR A 179 4.29 -3.46 -9.87
N LYS A 180 4.43 -4.71 -9.43
CA LYS A 180 3.35 -5.69 -9.32
C LYS A 180 3.37 -6.35 -7.95
N GLU A 181 2.18 -6.68 -7.47
CA GLU A 181 2.01 -7.53 -6.29
C GLU A 181 2.38 -8.98 -6.67
N PHE A 182 2.90 -9.72 -5.70
CA PHE A 182 3.25 -11.12 -5.88
C PHE A 182 2.90 -11.91 -4.62
N HIS A 183 2.57 -13.20 -4.81
CA HIS A 183 2.31 -14.12 -3.72
C HIS A 183 2.82 -15.51 -4.07
N VAL A 184 3.15 -16.30 -3.04
CA VAL A 184 3.36 -17.73 -3.23
C VAL A 184 2.06 -18.41 -3.67
N THR A 185 2.19 -19.40 -4.54
CA THR A 185 1.09 -20.25 -5.02
C THR A 185 1.54 -21.70 -5.12
N ALA A 186 0.57 -22.61 -5.20
CA ALA A 186 0.84 -24.03 -5.36
C ALA A 186 1.28 -24.33 -6.80
N GLY A 187 2.47 -24.91 -6.96
CA GLY A 187 2.95 -25.41 -8.25
C GLY A 187 2.92 -26.92 -8.35
N ASN A 188 3.28 -27.45 -9.52
CA ASN A 188 3.43 -28.88 -9.75
C ASN A 188 4.67 -29.41 -9.00
N HIS A 189 4.46 -29.91 -7.77
CA HIS A 189 5.45 -30.52 -6.87
C HIS A 189 6.40 -29.56 -6.13
N GLN A 190 6.34 -28.24 -6.40
CA GLN A 190 7.13 -27.20 -5.70
C GLN A 190 6.34 -25.88 -5.63
N TRP A 191 6.71 -24.98 -4.74
CA TRP A 191 6.13 -23.64 -4.70
C TRP A 191 6.48 -22.82 -5.94
N GLN A 192 5.52 -22.00 -6.36
CA GLN A 192 5.70 -20.99 -7.40
C GLN A 192 5.35 -19.62 -6.86
N ILE A 193 5.81 -18.58 -7.54
CA ILE A 193 5.43 -17.19 -7.27
C ILE A 193 4.52 -16.73 -8.40
N ALA A 194 3.31 -16.29 -8.04
CA ALA A 194 2.39 -15.62 -8.95
C ALA A 194 2.61 -14.11 -8.86
N ILE A 195 3.02 -13.49 -9.96
CA ILE A 195 3.08 -12.03 -10.11
C ILE A 195 1.77 -11.59 -10.78
N TRP A 196 1.02 -10.72 -10.11
CA TRP A 196 -0.32 -10.32 -10.53
C TRP A 196 -0.27 -9.17 -11.52
N GLU A 197 -0.91 -9.35 -12.68
CA GLU A 197 -1.02 -8.33 -13.70
C GLU A 197 -2.29 -7.49 -13.54
N SER A 198 -2.27 -6.29 -14.14
CA SER A 198 -3.37 -5.33 -14.02
C SER A 198 -4.63 -5.74 -14.80
N ASP A 199 -4.52 -6.72 -15.70
CA ASP A 199 -5.64 -7.33 -16.42
C ASP A 199 -6.22 -8.55 -15.69
N GLY A 200 -5.75 -8.82 -14.47
CA GLY A 200 -6.16 -9.99 -13.67
C GLY A 200 -5.45 -11.28 -14.05
N SER A 201 -4.57 -11.29 -15.06
CA SER A 201 -3.73 -12.44 -15.34
C SER A 201 -2.58 -12.58 -14.33
N CYS A 202 -1.94 -13.75 -14.31
CA CYS A 202 -0.80 -14.01 -13.44
C CYS A 202 0.36 -14.57 -14.26
N ARG A 203 1.56 -14.05 -13.99
CA ARG A 203 2.81 -14.65 -14.46
C ARG A 203 3.43 -15.50 -13.37
N TYR A 204 3.66 -16.77 -13.66
CA TYR A 204 4.20 -17.73 -12.69
C TYR A 204 5.71 -17.91 -12.87
N LEU A 205 6.44 -17.86 -11.76
CA LEU A 205 7.87 -18.13 -11.72
C LEU A 205 8.19 -19.21 -10.68
N PRO A 206 9.23 -20.03 -10.89
CA PRO A 206 9.75 -20.90 -9.83
C PRO A 206 10.23 -20.06 -8.64
N GLU A 207 10.00 -20.54 -7.41
CA GLU A 207 10.48 -19.91 -6.17
C GLU A 207 11.98 -19.54 -6.25
N LYS A 208 12.80 -20.44 -6.78
CA LYS A 208 14.25 -20.24 -6.90
C LYS A 208 14.63 -19.04 -7.76
N SER A 209 13.85 -18.74 -8.79
CA SER A 209 14.09 -17.56 -9.64
C SER A 209 13.77 -16.26 -8.92
N PHE A 210 13.04 -16.31 -7.81
CA PHE A 210 12.56 -15.16 -7.05
C PHE A 210 13.41 -14.87 -5.80
N LEU A 211 14.44 -15.67 -5.52
CA LEU A 211 15.39 -15.43 -4.41
C LEU A 211 15.98 -14.01 -4.37
N PRO A 212 16.32 -13.36 -5.49
CA PRO A 212 16.80 -11.97 -5.46
C PRO A 212 15.80 -10.98 -4.86
N VAL A 213 14.49 -11.25 -4.96
CA VAL A 213 13.46 -10.39 -4.36
C VAL A 213 13.47 -10.48 -2.84
N TYR A 214 13.62 -11.69 -2.28
CA TYR A 214 13.74 -11.87 -0.83
C TYR A 214 15.03 -11.25 -0.28
N GLN A 215 16.14 -11.36 -1.04
CA GLN A 215 17.39 -10.68 -0.72
C GLN A 215 17.20 -9.15 -0.69
N GLU A 216 16.60 -8.57 -1.73
CA GLU A 216 16.39 -7.11 -1.79
C GLU A 216 15.38 -6.65 -0.72
N ALA A 217 14.32 -7.40 -0.44
CA ALA A 217 13.39 -7.09 0.65
C ALA A 217 14.07 -7.09 2.02
N ALA A 218 14.94 -8.08 2.30
CA ALA A 218 15.75 -8.12 3.50
C ALA A 218 16.71 -6.94 3.59
N TRP A 219 17.35 -6.61 2.47
CA TRP A 219 18.22 -5.44 2.34
C TRP A 219 17.47 -4.15 2.66
N ILE A 220 16.27 -3.95 2.10
CA ILE A 220 15.44 -2.76 2.32
C ILE A 220 15.06 -2.61 3.80
N LEU A 221 14.57 -3.69 4.43
CA LEU A 221 14.17 -3.64 5.83
C LEU A 221 15.37 -3.37 6.76
N THR A 222 16.53 -3.94 6.44
CA THR A 222 17.78 -3.71 7.19
C THR A 222 18.32 -2.31 6.94
N HIS A 223 18.20 -1.79 5.71
CA HIS A 223 18.57 -0.41 5.39
C HIS A 223 17.79 0.59 6.25
N TYR A 224 16.52 0.31 6.54
CA TYR A 224 15.69 1.12 7.44
C TYR A 224 15.85 0.77 8.92
N TYR A 225 16.69 -0.17 9.31
CA TYR A 225 16.95 -0.45 10.72
C TYR A 225 17.88 0.61 11.32
N ASN A 226 17.48 1.24 12.42
CA ASN A 226 18.32 2.19 13.12
C ASN A 226 19.15 1.48 14.20
N ILE A 227 20.48 1.41 14.03
CA ILE A 227 21.37 0.72 14.98
C ILE A 227 21.50 1.42 16.34
N GLU A 228 21.22 2.72 16.42
CA GLU A 228 21.32 3.50 17.66
C GLU A 228 20.03 3.45 18.49
N THR A 229 18.88 3.47 17.81
CA THR A 229 17.56 3.47 18.46
C THR A 229 16.87 2.10 18.44
N PHE A 230 17.39 1.15 17.66
CA PHE A 230 16.82 -0.17 17.37
C PHE A 230 15.44 -0.14 16.68
N GLU A 231 15.01 1.03 16.22
CA GLU A 231 13.76 1.19 15.48
C GLU A 231 13.82 0.44 14.15
N GLN A 232 12.72 -0.24 13.81
CA GLN A 232 12.58 -0.96 12.56
C GLN A 232 11.17 -0.79 11.99
N ILE A 233 11.03 -0.98 10.69
CA ILE A 233 9.71 -1.04 10.06
C ILE A 233 9.01 -2.32 10.52
N TYR A 234 7.89 -2.18 11.23
CA TYR A 234 7.06 -3.28 11.69
C TYR A 234 5.67 -2.78 12.12
N PRO A 235 4.57 -3.50 11.79
CA PRO A 235 4.50 -4.80 11.12
C PRO A 235 4.44 -4.74 9.60
N TRP A 236 5.10 -5.71 8.95
CA TRP A 236 5.01 -5.99 7.52
C TRP A 236 4.71 -7.49 7.26
N HIS A 237 4.10 -7.80 6.11
CA HIS A 237 3.74 -9.15 5.69
C HIS A 237 3.74 -9.27 4.15
N HIS A 238 4.28 -10.37 3.60
CA HIS A 238 4.16 -10.70 2.17
C HIS A 238 2.70 -10.80 1.74
N ALA A 239 1.92 -11.59 2.47
CA ALA A 239 0.49 -11.79 2.24
C ALA A 239 -0.36 -10.51 2.24
N ALA A 240 0.12 -9.42 2.85
CA ALA A 240 -0.58 -8.13 2.81
C ALA A 240 -0.30 -7.32 1.54
N GLY A 241 0.63 -7.79 0.69
CA GLY A 241 1.10 -7.09 -0.50
C GLY A 241 1.96 -5.88 -0.16
N ASP A 242 2.70 -5.92 0.96
CA ASP A 242 3.52 -4.79 1.41
C ASP A 242 4.72 -4.54 0.51
N PHE A 243 5.23 -5.62 -0.11
CA PHE A 243 6.28 -5.56 -1.11
C PHE A 243 5.69 -5.69 -2.50
N ILE A 244 6.21 -4.89 -3.41
CA ILE A 244 5.91 -4.97 -4.84
C ILE A 244 7.20 -5.14 -5.62
N VAL A 245 7.10 -5.82 -6.75
CA VAL A 245 8.25 -6.16 -7.58
C VAL A 245 8.08 -5.59 -8.98
N ARG A 246 9.15 -5.03 -9.53
CA ARG A 246 9.26 -4.79 -10.97
C ARG A 246 10.27 -5.76 -11.52
N ALA A 247 9.88 -6.47 -12.57
CA ALA A 247 10.77 -7.37 -13.30
C ALA A 247 11.12 -6.74 -14.66
N ALA A 248 12.37 -6.38 -14.86
CA ALA A 248 12.87 -5.80 -16.11
C ALA A 248 14.23 -6.42 -16.44
N ASP A 249 14.42 -6.83 -17.70
CA ASP A 249 15.71 -7.34 -18.22
C ASP A 249 16.34 -8.48 -17.39
N GLY A 250 15.49 -9.35 -16.83
CA GLY A 250 15.94 -10.46 -15.99
C GLY A 250 16.40 -10.07 -14.59
N GLN A 251 16.23 -8.81 -14.20
CA GLN A 251 16.46 -8.32 -12.84
C GLN A 251 15.14 -7.98 -12.15
N PHE A 252 15.15 -8.08 -10.83
CA PHE A 252 14.08 -7.63 -9.98
C PHE A 252 14.47 -6.34 -9.27
N GLN A 253 13.47 -5.51 -9.02
CA GLN A 253 13.57 -4.36 -8.13
C GLN A 253 12.40 -4.42 -7.16
N VAL A 254 12.66 -4.11 -5.90
CA VAL A 254 11.68 -4.19 -4.83
C VAL A 254 11.39 -2.81 -4.26
N ARG A 255 10.12 -2.60 -3.92
CA ARG A 255 9.65 -1.44 -3.17
C ARG A 255 8.75 -1.89 -2.03
N LEU A 256 8.72 -1.10 -0.96
CA LEU A 256 7.81 -1.27 0.15
C LEU A 256 6.76 -0.16 0.08
N ILE A 257 5.47 -0.51 0.10
CA ILE A 257 4.39 0.46 -0.13
C ILE A 257 3.75 1.00 1.15
N THR A 258 4.14 0.47 2.32
CA THR A 258 3.58 0.84 3.62
C THR A 258 4.58 0.60 4.75
N VAL A 259 4.46 1.35 5.84
CA VAL A 259 5.36 1.25 7.01
C VAL A 259 4.62 0.73 8.24
N ARG A 260 3.42 1.24 8.52
CA ARG A 260 2.51 1.00 9.67
C ARG A 260 3.08 1.33 11.05
N GLY A 261 4.36 1.07 11.27
CA GLY A 261 5.07 1.32 12.51
C GLY A 261 6.57 1.37 12.29
N TYR A 262 7.20 2.15 13.16
CA TYR A 262 8.65 2.31 13.19
C TYR A 262 9.06 2.45 14.65
N SER A 263 9.46 1.35 15.26
CA SER A 263 9.76 1.26 16.69
C SER A 263 10.65 0.04 16.98
N PRO A 264 11.34 -0.01 18.12
CA PRO A 264 12.05 -1.21 18.54
C PRO A 264 11.10 -2.37 18.76
N LEU A 265 11.53 -3.60 18.48
CA LEU A 265 10.77 -4.82 18.81
C LEU A 265 10.80 -5.13 20.31
N THR A 266 11.87 -4.74 20.98
CA THR A 266 12.11 -4.99 22.39
C THR A 266 12.59 -3.71 23.06
N GLU A 267 12.04 -3.43 24.24
CA GLU A 267 12.49 -2.32 25.07
C GLU A 267 13.78 -2.75 25.79
N PHE A 268 14.82 -1.94 25.65
CA PHE A 268 16.05 -2.08 26.42
C PHE A 268 16.18 -0.91 27.40
N GLY A 269 16.91 -1.13 28.49
CA GLY A 269 17.12 -0.14 29.56
C GLY A 269 17.59 1.23 29.04
N ALA A 270 17.26 2.29 29.77
CA ALA A 270 17.45 3.67 29.34
C ALA A 270 18.90 4.19 29.45
N ASP A 271 19.81 3.44 30.10
CA ASP A 271 21.20 3.85 30.27
C ASP A 271 21.98 3.73 28.95
N GLU A 272 22.68 4.79 28.56
CA GLU A 272 23.53 4.86 27.36
C GLU A 272 24.66 3.81 27.35
N THR A 273 25.20 3.46 28.52
CA THR A 273 26.21 2.40 28.64
C THR A 273 25.58 1.03 28.38
N GLU A 274 24.35 0.83 28.84
CA GLU A 274 23.58 -0.38 28.55
C GLU A 274 23.24 -0.46 27.06
N LYS A 275 22.78 0.63 26.43
CA LYS A 275 22.41 0.63 24.99
C LYS A 275 23.51 0.11 24.07
N LYS A 276 24.78 0.50 24.29
CA LYS A 276 25.90 -0.04 23.48
C LYS A 276 26.03 -1.56 23.59
N ASN A 277 25.81 -2.09 24.80
CA ASN A 277 25.83 -3.54 25.03
C ASN A 277 24.60 -4.24 24.43
N GLN A 278 23.56 -3.50 24.07
CA GLN A 278 22.34 -4.04 23.44
C GLN A 278 22.38 -4.01 21.90
N ILE A 279 23.39 -3.40 21.26
CA ILE A 279 23.47 -3.37 19.79
C ILE A 279 23.40 -4.78 19.19
N LEU A 280 24.25 -5.70 19.66
CA LEU A 280 24.28 -7.07 19.15
C LEU A 280 23.01 -7.88 19.51
N PRO A 281 22.50 -7.85 20.76
CA PRO A 281 21.19 -8.44 21.09
C PRO A 281 20.03 -7.91 20.23
N SER A 282 19.92 -6.60 20.04
CA SER A 282 18.86 -5.98 19.23
C SER A 282 18.94 -6.40 17.78
N LEU A 283 20.15 -6.38 17.20
CA LEU A 283 20.38 -6.84 15.82
C LEU A 283 20.03 -8.32 15.66
N LEU A 284 20.35 -9.16 16.65
CA LEU A 284 20.02 -10.57 16.62
C LEU A 284 18.49 -10.79 16.67
N VAL A 285 17.77 -10.05 17.49
CA VAL A 285 16.29 -10.10 17.55
C VAL A 285 15.67 -9.63 16.23
N PHE A 286 16.17 -8.52 15.66
CA PHE A 286 15.75 -8.04 14.35
C PHE A 286 16.00 -9.10 13.27
N PHE A 287 17.20 -9.65 13.21
CA PHE A 287 17.60 -10.67 12.24
C PHE A 287 16.75 -11.94 12.34
N PHE A 288 16.44 -12.41 13.55
CA PHE A 288 15.55 -13.56 13.73
C PHE A 288 14.12 -13.28 13.27
N ASN A 289 13.56 -12.11 13.61
CA ASN A 289 12.23 -11.74 13.15
C ASN A 289 12.19 -11.60 11.62
N LEU A 290 13.20 -10.95 11.04
CA LEU A 290 13.35 -10.77 9.59
C LEU A 290 13.40 -12.12 8.87
N SER A 291 14.31 -13.01 9.29
CA SER A 291 14.51 -14.33 8.67
C SER A 291 13.28 -15.22 8.78
N LEU A 292 12.58 -15.19 9.93
CA LEU A 292 11.37 -15.97 10.12
C LEU A 292 10.24 -15.45 9.22
N ARG A 293 9.99 -14.14 9.22
CA ARG A 293 8.87 -13.55 8.48
C ARG A 293 9.07 -13.54 6.98
N MET A 294 10.31 -13.44 6.49
CA MET A 294 10.61 -13.49 5.05
C MET A 294 10.23 -14.84 4.44
N ARG A 295 10.24 -15.92 5.25
CA ARG A 295 9.77 -17.24 4.82
C ARG A 295 8.25 -17.42 4.92
N MET A 296 7.53 -16.51 5.55
CA MET A 296 6.10 -16.69 5.81
C MET A 296 5.28 -15.91 4.80
N ASP A 297 4.38 -16.63 4.13
CA ASP A 297 3.40 -16.05 3.23
C ASP A 297 2.08 -16.84 3.30
N ARG A 298 1.08 -16.44 2.50
CA ARG A 298 -0.18 -17.15 2.33
C ARG A 298 -0.38 -17.50 0.86
N LEU A 299 -0.92 -18.69 0.60
CA LEU A 299 -1.26 -19.10 -0.77
C LEU A 299 -2.17 -18.08 -1.43
N ASP A 300 -1.76 -17.56 -2.58
CA ASP A 300 -2.48 -16.53 -3.34
C ASP A 300 -2.84 -15.29 -2.48
N GLY A 301 -1.98 -14.99 -1.49
CA GLY A 301 -2.07 -13.84 -0.58
C GLY A 301 -3.11 -13.96 0.53
N THR A 302 -4.12 -14.83 0.40
CA THR A 302 -5.24 -14.93 1.36
C THR A 302 -5.51 -16.34 1.88
N GLY A 303 -5.04 -17.36 1.17
CA GLY A 303 -5.19 -18.79 1.48
C GLY A 303 -4.36 -19.26 2.67
N GLU A 304 -4.06 -20.56 2.74
CA GLU A 304 -3.36 -21.13 3.89
C GLU A 304 -1.97 -20.52 4.10
N ALA A 305 -1.53 -20.40 5.35
CA ALA A 305 -0.19 -19.95 5.68
C ALA A 305 0.82 -21.02 5.26
N VAL A 306 1.88 -20.60 4.58
CA VAL A 306 2.94 -21.49 4.11
C VAL A 306 4.31 -20.97 4.53
N MET A 307 5.26 -21.89 4.56
CA MET A 307 6.67 -21.61 4.82
C MET A 307 7.48 -21.90 3.56
N MET A 308 8.19 -20.87 3.08
CA MET A 308 9.07 -20.95 1.92
C MET A 308 10.29 -21.82 2.20
N GLY A 309 10.96 -22.28 1.13
CA GLY A 309 12.15 -23.14 1.18
C GLY A 309 13.33 -22.52 1.93
N ASP A 310 14.30 -23.36 2.31
CA ASP A 310 15.46 -22.91 3.08
C ASP A 310 16.36 -21.97 2.28
N GLU A 311 16.31 -22.02 0.94
CA GLU A 311 17.04 -21.08 0.07
C GLU A 311 16.61 -19.62 0.28
N VAL A 312 15.37 -19.37 0.73
CA VAL A 312 14.91 -18.01 1.10
C VAL A 312 15.68 -17.48 2.31
N ILE A 313 16.08 -18.35 3.25
CA ILE A 313 16.92 -17.93 4.39
C ILE A 313 18.26 -17.43 3.88
N THR A 314 18.91 -18.18 2.99
CA THR A 314 20.20 -17.78 2.42
C THR A 314 20.10 -16.40 1.77
N ALA A 315 19.10 -16.20 0.90
CA ALA A 315 18.85 -14.90 0.28
C ALA A 315 18.58 -13.78 1.32
N THR A 316 17.83 -14.08 2.38
CA THR A 316 17.54 -13.13 3.47
C THR A 316 18.81 -12.75 4.23
N VAL A 317 19.67 -13.72 4.52
CA VAL A 317 20.96 -13.51 5.20
C VAL A 317 21.86 -12.63 4.36
N ASP A 318 21.98 -12.92 3.06
CA ASP A 318 22.80 -12.12 2.14
C ASP A 318 22.31 -10.67 2.11
N GLY A 319 20.98 -10.46 1.99
CA GLY A 319 20.40 -9.11 1.98
C GLY A 319 20.58 -8.35 3.28
N PHE A 320 20.47 -9.03 4.42
CA PHE A 320 20.73 -8.48 5.74
C PHE A 320 22.19 -8.05 5.89
N LEU A 321 23.14 -8.91 5.52
CA LEU A 321 24.57 -8.63 5.64
C LEU A 321 25.04 -7.54 4.66
N ASP A 322 24.49 -7.50 3.44
CA ASP A 322 24.80 -6.48 2.43
C ASP A 322 24.31 -5.07 2.79
N ALA A 323 23.38 -4.96 3.76
CA ALA A 323 22.80 -3.69 4.19
C ALA A 323 23.42 -3.10 5.46
N LEU A 324 24.07 -3.93 6.29
CA LEU A 324 24.74 -3.54 7.54
C LEU A 324 26.06 -2.79 7.31
#